data_AF-A0A843KQB0-F1
#
_entry.id   AF-A0A843KQB0-F1
#
_cell.length_a   1.000
_cell.length_b   1.000
_cell.length_c   1.000
_cell.angle_alpha   90.00
_cell.angle_beta   90.00
_cell.angle_gamma   90.00
#
_symmetry.space_group_name_H-M   'P 1'
#
loop_
_entity.id
_entity.type
_entity.pdbx_description
1 polymer ?
#
loop_
_entity_poly.entity_id
_entity_poly.type
_entity_poly.pdbx_seq_one_letter_code
_entity_poly.pdbx_strand_id
1 'polypeptide(L)'
;MGFTSQSGEKNNPVVRAESELSLEVVILIVFGVFMLLFGLLLFRIQTGELPYAPDSTYGLFLVIVSFQVITMGKTPFGDLRRSWAVIVLGVCTAIVGMVACFIPGLLAEPVRILVGILLSAGGVALLVQLFFSEDKARVWLKVPGALQHLTVACGLVYVVSIVLGIITLLPGITTDTVTAVFLVIYGVGFFYLSWSIQKAGRLYPPGEAE
;
A
#
# COMPACT_ATOMS: atom_id res chain seq x y z
N MET A 1 -22.88 -48.34 -2.07
CA MET A 1 -21.72 -48.02 -1.20
C MET A 1 -20.61 -47.54 -2.13
N GLY A 2 -20.30 -46.26 -2.32
CA GLY A 2 -20.26 -45.17 -1.35
C GLY A 2 -18.86 -45.10 -0.74
N PHE A 3 -17.91 -44.41 -1.39
CA PHE A 3 -17.18 -43.26 -0.82
C PHE A 3 -16.24 -42.64 -1.87
N THR A 4 -16.47 -41.34 -2.06
CA THR A 4 -15.68 -40.33 -2.76
C THR A 4 -14.30 -40.11 -2.12
N SER A 5 -13.31 -39.77 -2.93
CA SER A 5 -12.27 -38.80 -2.57
C SER A 5 -11.74 -38.10 -3.83
N GLN A 6 -12.29 -36.90 -4.01
CA GLN A 6 -11.79 -35.70 -4.70
C GLN A 6 -10.39 -35.81 -5.31
N SER A 7 -10.29 -35.73 -6.64
CA SER A 7 -10.14 -34.45 -7.38
C SER A 7 -8.79 -33.80 -7.13
N GLY A 8 -7.78 -34.27 -7.87
CA GLY A 8 -6.54 -33.52 -8.08
C GLY A 8 -6.87 -32.17 -8.71
N GLU A 9 -6.73 -31.13 -7.90
CA GLU A 9 -6.83 -29.73 -8.29
C GLU A 9 -5.73 -29.44 -9.33
N LYS A 10 -6.09 -29.55 -10.62
CA LYS A 10 -5.29 -28.99 -11.72
C LYS A 10 -5.26 -27.48 -11.50
N ASN A 11 -4.16 -27.01 -10.93
CA ASN A 11 -3.81 -25.61 -10.74
C ASN A 11 -3.87 -24.87 -12.09
N ASN A 12 -5.02 -24.28 -12.42
CA ASN A 12 -5.16 -23.40 -13.57
C ASN A 12 -4.47 -22.06 -13.26
N PRO A 13 -3.43 -21.66 -14.03
CA PRO A 13 -2.70 -20.41 -13.77
C PRO A 13 -3.60 -19.16 -13.89
N VAL A 14 -4.68 -19.25 -14.67
CA VAL A 14 -5.66 -18.17 -14.87
C VAL A 14 -6.44 -17.85 -13.59
N VAL A 15 -6.89 -18.85 -12.84
CA VAL A 15 -7.68 -18.65 -11.60
C VAL A 15 -6.81 -18.04 -10.49
N ARG A 16 -5.52 -18.40 -10.44
CA ARG A 16 -4.58 -17.79 -9.48
C ARG A 16 -4.31 -16.32 -9.78
N ALA A 17 -4.10 -15.97 -11.05
CA ALA A 17 -3.85 -14.58 -11.46
C ALA A 17 -5.04 -13.65 -11.16
N GLU A 18 -6.28 -14.11 -11.41
CA GLU A 18 -7.48 -13.34 -11.05
C GLU A 18 -7.64 -13.18 -9.53
N SER A 19 -7.33 -14.24 -8.77
CA SER A 19 -7.38 -14.20 -7.30
C SER A 19 -6.31 -13.29 -6.70
N GLU A 20 -5.11 -13.27 -7.26
CA GLU A 20 -4.02 -12.39 -6.82
C GLU A 20 -4.34 -10.91 -7.11
N LEU A 21 -4.87 -10.60 -8.30
CA LEU A 21 -5.32 -9.24 -8.65
C LEU A 21 -6.47 -8.77 -7.75
N SER A 22 -7.44 -9.65 -7.46
CA SER A 22 -8.58 -9.31 -6.59
C SER A 22 -8.12 -9.00 -5.17
N LEU A 23 -7.22 -9.81 -4.61
CA LEU A 23 -6.68 -9.62 -3.27
C LEU A 23 -5.84 -8.34 -3.17
N GLU A 24 -5.02 -8.06 -4.18
CA GLU A 24 -4.26 -6.81 -4.30
C GLU A 24 -5.19 -5.58 -4.24
N VAL A 25 -6.23 -5.56 -5.07
CA VAL A 25 -7.20 -4.46 -5.12
C VAL A 25 -7.93 -4.29 -3.78
N VAL A 26 -8.35 -5.39 -3.15
CA VAL A 26 -9.06 -5.34 -1.85
C VAL A 26 -8.18 -4.68 -0.79
N ILE A 27 -6.90 -5.05 -0.70
CA ILE A 27 -6.02 -4.49 0.33
C ILE A 27 -5.65 -3.03 0.03
N LEU A 28 -5.47 -2.67 -1.25
CA LEU A 28 -5.30 -1.26 -1.64
C LEU A 28 -6.52 -0.42 -1.24
N ILE A 29 -7.75 -0.93 -1.43
CA ILE A 29 -8.97 -0.25 -1.00
C ILE A 29 -9.01 -0.09 0.51
N VAL A 30 -8.70 -1.15 1.28
CA VAL A 30 -8.64 -1.07 2.76
C VAL A 30 -7.65 0.01 3.21
N PHE A 31 -6.50 0.09 2.56
CA PHE A 31 -5.50 1.11 2.85
C PHE A 31 -5.95 2.52 2.45
N GLY A 32 -6.59 2.65 1.29
CA GLY A 32 -7.19 3.90 0.84
C GLY A 32 -8.26 4.41 1.81
N VAL A 33 -9.14 3.53 2.28
CA VAL A 33 -10.15 3.83 3.31
C VAL A 33 -9.46 4.30 4.60
N PHE A 34 -8.46 3.56 5.08
CA PHE A 34 -7.72 3.93 6.28
C PHE A 34 -7.11 5.34 6.17
N MET A 35 -6.44 5.64 5.06
CA MET A 35 -5.82 6.94 4.82
C MET A 35 -6.84 8.08 4.71
N LEU A 36 -7.96 7.83 4.04
CA LEU A 36 -9.02 8.83 3.86
C LEU A 36 -9.71 9.11 5.19
N LEU A 37 -10.06 8.07 5.95
CA LEU A 37 -10.60 8.22 7.30
C LEU A 37 -9.62 8.96 8.20
N PHE A 38 -8.34 8.59 8.19
CA PHE A 38 -7.34 9.24 9.03
C PHE A 38 -7.14 10.73 8.65
N GLY A 39 -7.07 11.05 7.36
CA GLY A 39 -7.00 12.43 6.89
C GLY A 39 -8.22 13.27 7.28
N LEU A 40 -9.43 12.71 7.18
CA LEU A 40 -10.66 13.38 7.61
C LEU A 40 -10.73 13.54 9.14
N LEU A 41 -10.28 12.53 9.90
CA LEU A 41 -10.22 12.61 11.35
C LEU A 41 -9.21 13.65 11.82
N LEU A 42 -8.05 13.78 11.16
CA LEU A 42 -7.08 14.82 11.49
C LEU A 42 -7.67 16.22 11.39
N PHE A 43 -8.57 16.46 10.43
CA PHE A 43 -9.28 17.74 10.35
C PHE A 43 -10.13 18.01 11.60
N ARG A 44 -10.83 16.98 12.10
CA ARG A 44 -11.66 17.05 13.32
C ARG A 44 -10.84 17.13 14.62
N ILE A 45 -9.69 16.49 14.64
CA ILE A 45 -8.71 16.57 15.74
C ILE A 45 -8.17 18.00 15.86
N GLN A 46 -7.84 18.64 14.73
CA GLN A 46 -7.37 20.02 14.71
C GLN A 46 -8.43 21.02 15.21
N THR A 47 -9.71 20.75 14.98
CA THR A 47 -10.81 21.56 15.56
C THR A 47 -11.01 21.32 17.07
N GLY A 48 -10.19 20.46 17.70
CA GLY A 48 -10.22 20.20 19.14
C GLY A 48 -11.39 19.30 19.58
N GLU A 49 -12.11 18.70 18.64
CA GLU A 49 -13.32 17.93 18.92
C GLU A 49 -13.02 16.48 19.35
N LEU A 50 -11.81 15.96 19.08
CA LEU A 50 -11.43 14.59 19.40
C LEU A 50 -10.02 14.48 20.02
N PRO A 51 -9.84 13.62 21.04
CA PRO A 51 -8.52 13.28 21.56
C PRO A 51 -7.73 12.47 20.52
N TYR A 52 -6.45 12.83 20.31
CA TYR A 52 -5.59 12.20 19.32
C TYR A 52 -4.42 11.44 19.97
N ALA A 53 -4.32 10.15 19.67
CA ALA A 53 -3.23 9.29 20.07
C ALA A 53 -2.44 8.83 18.82
N PRO A 54 -1.39 9.57 18.41
CA PRO A 54 -0.64 9.29 17.18
C PRO A 54 -0.04 7.89 17.13
N ASP A 55 0.39 7.36 18.28
CA ASP A 55 1.04 6.06 18.41
C ASP A 55 0.15 4.91 17.92
N SER A 56 -1.13 4.96 18.26
CA SER A 56 -2.09 3.92 17.88
C SER A 56 -2.36 3.96 16.38
N THR A 57 -2.41 5.15 15.79
CA THR A 57 -2.57 5.29 14.34
C THR A 57 -1.37 4.76 13.57
N TYR A 58 -0.14 5.09 14.00
CA TYR A 58 1.07 4.55 13.38
C TYR A 58 1.18 3.03 13.56
N GLY A 59 0.78 2.49 14.70
CA GLY A 59 0.70 1.06 14.95
C GLY A 59 -0.28 0.36 14.01
N LEU A 60 -1.49 0.89 13.87
CA LEU A 60 -2.51 0.37 12.94
C LEU A 60 -2.03 0.44 11.48
N PHE A 61 -1.39 1.54 11.09
CA PHE A 61 -0.76 1.67 9.77
C PHE A 61 0.27 0.55 9.53
N LEU A 62 1.18 0.31 10.49
CA LEU A 62 2.17 -0.77 10.38
C LEU A 62 1.53 -2.15 10.23
N VAL A 63 0.44 -2.43 10.95
CA VAL A 63 -0.29 -3.70 10.81
C VAL A 63 -0.85 -3.86 9.40
N ILE A 64 -1.47 -2.80 8.84
CA ILE A 64 -2.03 -2.85 7.48
C ILE A 64 -0.91 -3.03 6.44
N VAL A 65 0.19 -2.28 6.54
CA VAL A 65 1.33 -2.42 5.62
C VAL A 65 1.98 -3.80 5.76
N SER A 66 2.07 -4.35 6.96
CA SER A 66 2.59 -5.69 7.17
C SER A 66 1.70 -6.75 6.51
N PHE A 67 0.38 -6.57 6.58
CA PHE A 67 -0.55 -7.44 5.88
C PHE A 67 -0.35 -7.35 4.37
N GLN A 68 -0.18 -6.14 3.80
CA GLN A 68 0.19 -5.95 2.39
C GLN A 68 1.46 -6.72 2.02
N VAL A 69 2.53 -6.57 2.81
CA VAL A 69 3.83 -7.23 2.59
C VAL A 69 3.69 -8.76 2.59
N ILE A 70 2.99 -9.31 3.59
CA ILE A 70 2.85 -10.76 3.78
C ILE A 70 1.97 -11.38 2.69
N THR A 71 0.86 -10.74 2.35
CA THR A 71 -0.14 -11.29 1.43
C THR A 71 0.25 -11.13 -0.03
N MET A 72 0.77 -9.97 -0.44
CA MET A 72 1.20 -9.76 -1.84
C MET A 72 2.54 -10.45 -2.13
N GLY A 73 3.36 -10.73 -1.11
CA GLY A 73 4.72 -11.26 -1.29
C GLY A 73 5.65 -10.35 -2.10
N LYS A 74 5.16 -9.15 -2.47
CA LYS A 74 5.89 -8.01 -3.01
C LYS A 74 6.01 -7.00 -1.88
N THR A 75 7.21 -6.49 -1.66
CA THR A 75 7.41 -5.43 -0.69
C THR A 75 6.79 -4.11 -1.17
N PRO A 76 6.44 -3.19 -0.26
CA PRO A 76 6.28 -1.77 -0.59
C PRO A 76 7.59 -1.12 -1.09
N PHE A 77 8.67 -1.89 -1.21
CA PHE A 77 9.94 -1.54 -1.85
C PHE A 77 10.04 -2.02 -3.31
N GLY A 78 8.98 -2.61 -3.86
CA GLY A 78 8.94 -3.11 -5.22
C GLY A 78 8.94 -4.64 -5.34
N ASP A 79 9.07 -5.11 -6.59
CA ASP A 79 9.04 -6.53 -6.99
C ASP A 79 10.33 -7.27 -6.58
N LEU A 80 10.62 -7.27 -5.28
CA LEU A 80 11.61 -8.15 -4.69
C LEU A 80 11.00 -9.55 -4.67
N ARG A 81 11.43 -10.40 -5.63
CA ARG A 81 11.07 -11.81 -5.75
C ARG A 81 10.81 -12.40 -4.37
N ARG A 82 9.56 -12.81 -4.11
CA ARG A 82 9.03 -13.40 -2.87
C ARG A 82 10.13 -14.12 -2.09
N SER A 83 10.82 -13.39 -1.24
CA SER A 83 11.93 -13.91 -0.45
C SER A 83 11.43 -14.10 0.96
N TRP A 84 11.86 -15.19 1.59
CA TRP A 84 11.46 -15.49 2.96
C TRP A 84 11.81 -14.34 3.92
N ALA A 85 12.87 -13.58 3.62
CA ALA A 85 13.27 -12.36 4.33
C ALA A 85 12.19 -11.27 4.36
N VAL A 86 11.47 -11.06 3.26
CA VAL A 86 10.38 -10.07 3.17
C VAL A 86 9.20 -10.47 4.06
N ILE A 87 8.87 -11.76 4.08
CA ILE A 87 7.78 -12.28 4.91
C ILE A 87 8.15 -12.14 6.39
N VAL A 88 9.37 -12.50 6.78
CA VAL A 88 9.86 -12.33 8.15
C VAL A 88 9.84 -10.86 8.56
N LEU A 89 10.31 -9.96 7.69
CA LEU A 89 10.27 -8.53 7.94
C LEU A 89 8.83 -8.04 8.16
N GLY A 90 7.89 -8.47 7.31
CA GLY A 90 6.47 -8.16 7.43
C GLY A 90 5.87 -8.65 8.76
N VAL A 91 6.24 -9.85 9.20
CA VAL A 91 5.80 -10.40 10.49
C VAL A 91 6.37 -9.59 11.66
N CYS A 92 7.65 -9.22 11.60
CA CYS A 92 8.27 -8.36 12.62
C CYS A 92 7.58 -7.00 12.71
N THR A 93 7.31 -6.34 11.58
CA THR A 93 6.56 -5.07 11.56
C THR A 93 5.12 -5.24 12.06
N ALA A 94 4.47 -6.38 11.82
CA ALA A 94 3.12 -6.65 12.33
C ALA A 94 3.11 -6.75 13.86
N ILE A 95 4.08 -7.44 14.44
CA ILE A 95 4.23 -7.57 15.89
C ILE A 95 4.47 -6.20 16.52
N VAL A 96 5.40 -5.42 15.96
CA VAL A 96 5.68 -4.04 16.42
C VAL A 96 4.43 -3.17 16.31
N GLY A 97 3.71 -3.25 15.19
CA GLY A 97 2.46 -2.51 14.97
C GLY A 97 1.38 -2.87 15.98
N MET A 98 1.20 -4.16 16.30
CA MET A 98 0.26 -4.60 17.34
C MET A 98 0.64 -4.05 18.72
N VAL A 99 1.91 -4.17 19.13
CA VAL A 99 2.35 -3.63 20.44
C VAL A 99 2.12 -2.13 20.53
N ALA A 100 2.45 -1.39 19.46
CA ALA A 100 2.24 0.06 19.38
C ALA A 100 0.76 0.45 19.42
N CYS A 101 -0.12 -0.38 18.85
CA CYS A 101 -1.56 -0.13 18.83
C CYS A 101 -2.20 -0.31 20.21
N PHE A 102 -1.71 -1.26 21.01
CA PHE A 102 -2.26 -1.59 22.34
C PHE A 102 -1.64 -0.77 23.48
N ILE A 103 -0.35 -0.39 23.39
CA ILE A 103 0.38 0.31 24.45
C ILE A 103 0.88 1.66 23.91
N PRO A 104 0.03 2.71 23.90
CA PRO A 104 0.45 4.05 23.53
C PRO A 104 1.54 4.57 24.50
N GLY A 105 2.52 5.31 23.97
CA GLY A 105 3.63 5.89 24.74
C GLY A 105 4.90 5.05 24.87
N LEU A 106 4.85 3.71 24.78
CA LEU A 106 6.04 2.87 24.99
C LEU A 106 7.00 2.88 23.79
N LEU A 107 6.44 2.91 22.57
CA LEU A 107 7.19 2.80 21.30
C LEU A 107 6.88 3.96 20.34
N ALA A 108 6.38 5.09 20.85
CA ALA A 108 5.95 6.24 20.06
C ALA A 108 6.99 6.71 19.04
N GLU A 109 8.19 7.06 19.52
CA GLU A 109 9.32 7.50 18.69
C GLU A 109 9.81 6.44 17.70
N PRO A 110 10.16 5.21 18.11
CA PRO A 110 10.68 4.21 17.18
C PRO A 110 9.65 3.78 16.12
N VAL A 111 8.37 3.70 16.49
CA VAL A 111 7.28 3.38 15.55
C VAL A 111 7.11 4.50 14.54
N ARG A 112 7.13 5.77 14.98
CA ARG A 112 7.05 6.91 14.07
C ARG A 112 8.22 6.92 13.08
N ILE A 113 9.45 6.72 13.56
CA ILE A 113 10.65 6.65 12.71
C ILE A 113 10.52 5.50 11.71
N LEU A 114 10.10 4.32 12.17
CA LEU A 114 9.91 3.15 11.32
C LEU A 114 8.86 3.40 10.22
N VAL A 115 7.72 4.00 10.56
CA VAL A 115 6.68 4.38 9.60
C VAL A 115 7.20 5.39 8.59
N GLY A 116 7.89 6.43 9.05
CA GLY A 116 8.47 7.45 8.18
C GLY A 116 9.52 6.90 7.22
N ILE A 117 10.40 6.01 7.70
CA ILE A 117 11.35 5.27 6.85
C ILE A 117 10.60 4.38 5.86
N LEU A 118 9.58 3.65 6.30
CA LEU A 118 8.82 2.74 5.43
C LEU A 118 8.09 3.48 4.31
N LEU A 119 7.48 4.62 4.60
CA LEU A 119 6.82 5.50 3.62
C LEU A 119 7.81 6.16 2.65
N SER A 120 8.93 6.66 3.18
CA SER A 120 9.93 7.36 2.37
C SER A 120 10.76 6.40 1.53
N ALA A 121 11.41 5.41 2.15
CA ALA A 121 12.22 4.43 1.45
C ALA A 121 11.35 3.52 0.57
N GLY A 122 10.13 3.16 0.99
CA GLY A 122 9.17 2.43 0.15
C GLY A 122 8.75 3.26 -1.06
N GLY A 123 8.36 4.52 -0.85
CA GLY A 123 8.01 5.45 -1.93
C GLY A 123 9.15 5.68 -2.91
N VAL A 124 10.39 5.89 -2.42
CA VAL A 124 11.58 6.03 -3.26
C VAL A 124 11.86 4.75 -4.03
N ALA A 125 11.81 3.59 -3.38
CA ALA A 125 12.08 2.31 -4.04
C ALA A 125 11.05 2.01 -5.14
N LEU A 126 9.76 2.24 -4.87
CA LEU A 126 8.68 2.11 -5.86
C LEU A 126 8.84 3.11 -7.02
N LEU A 127 9.23 4.35 -6.71
CA LEU A 127 9.49 5.38 -7.71
C LEU A 127 10.70 5.02 -8.58
N VAL A 128 11.81 4.62 -7.97
CA VAL A 128 13.02 4.15 -8.67
C VAL A 128 12.68 2.93 -9.50
N GLN A 129 11.87 1.98 -9.01
CA GLN A 129 11.45 0.82 -9.79
C GLN A 129 10.62 1.22 -11.01
N LEU A 130 9.76 2.24 -10.88
CA LEU A 130 8.98 2.79 -11.97
C LEU A 130 9.88 3.43 -13.04
N PHE A 131 10.93 4.16 -12.61
CA PHE A 131 11.94 4.74 -13.52
C PHE A 131 12.89 3.69 -14.11
N PHE A 132 13.39 2.72 -13.35
CA PHE A 132 14.28 1.67 -13.87
C PHE A 132 13.56 0.69 -14.79
N SER A 133 12.25 0.51 -14.58
CA SER A 133 11.39 -0.19 -15.53
C SER A 133 11.00 0.73 -16.70
N GLU A 134 11.82 1.70 -17.07
CA GLU A 134 11.57 2.70 -18.11
C GLU A 134 11.12 2.09 -19.43
N ASP A 135 11.63 0.91 -19.80
CA ASP A 135 11.14 0.17 -20.97
C ASP A 135 9.69 -0.31 -20.78
N LYS A 136 9.33 -0.79 -19.58
CA LYS A 136 7.97 -1.18 -19.23
C LYS A 136 7.03 0.03 -19.11
N ALA A 137 7.46 1.09 -18.43
CA ALA A 137 6.71 2.32 -18.26
C ALA A 137 6.49 3.04 -19.60
N ARG A 138 7.51 3.08 -20.49
CA ARG A 138 7.34 3.61 -21.85
C ARG A 138 6.47 2.73 -22.72
N VAL A 139 6.52 1.41 -22.58
CA VAL A 139 5.57 0.50 -23.25
C VAL A 139 4.15 0.75 -22.74
N TRP A 140 3.96 0.90 -21.43
CA TRP A 140 2.66 1.20 -20.80
C TRP A 140 2.13 2.59 -21.15
N LEU A 141 3.01 3.57 -21.38
CA LEU A 141 2.69 4.90 -21.89
C LEU A 141 2.42 4.93 -23.41
N LYS A 142 3.02 4.01 -24.18
CA LYS A 142 2.78 3.87 -25.63
C LYS A 142 1.46 3.18 -25.94
N VAL A 143 0.94 2.33 -25.04
CA VAL A 143 -0.35 1.66 -25.19
C VAL A 143 -1.46 2.62 -24.72
N PRO A 144 -2.31 3.15 -25.63
CA PRO A 144 -3.28 4.19 -25.27
C PRO A 144 -4.38 3.64 -24.35
N GLY A 145 -4.73 4.39 -23.31
CA GLY A 145 -5.95 4.18 -22.52
C GLY A 145 -5.72 3.93 -21.03
N ALA A 146 -5.88 2.68 -20.57
CA ALA A 146 -5.94 2.37 -19.14
C ALA A 146 -4.58 2.37 -18.42
N LEU A 147 -3.50 1.97 -19.12
CA LEU A 147 -2.15 1.82 -18.54
C LEU A 147 -1.44 3.16 -18.29
N GLN A 148 -1.75 4.18 -19.09
CA GLN A 148 -1.23 5.54 -18.87
C GLN A 148 -1.79 6.16 -17.59
N HIS A 149 -3.11 6.05 -17.37
CA HIS A 149 -3.74 6.51 -16.13
C HIS A 149 -3.19 5.78 -14.90
N LEU A 150 -2.91 4.48 -15.03
CA LEU A 150 -2.29 3.68 -13.98
C LEU A 150 -0.88 4.17 -13.62
N THR A 151 -0.05 4.46 -14.64
CA THR A 151 1.33 4.95 -14.44
C THR A 151 1.35 6.32 -13.74
N VAL A 152 0.47 7.23 -14.14
CA VAL A 152 0.33 8.55 -13.50
C VAL A 152 -0.17 8.42 -12.06
N ALA A 153 -1.14 7.53 -11.81
CA ALA A 153 -1.66 7.25 -10.48
C ALA A 153 -0.57 6.69 -9.54
N CYS A 154 0.20 5.71 -10.01
CA CYS A 154 1.34 5.16 -9.27
C CYS A 154 2.36 6.25 -8.93
N GLY A 155 2.79 7.05 -9.93
CA GLY A 155 3.73 8.14 -9.72
C GLY A 155 3.26 9.14 -8.67
N LEU A 156 1.97 9.54 -8.73
CA LEU A 156 1.38 10.45 -7.75
C LEU A 156 1.40 9.86 -6.34
N VAL A 157 0.94 8.61 -6.18
CA VAL A 157 0.92 7.92 -4.89
C VAL A 157 2.35 7.79 -4.33
N TYR A 158 3.35 7.45 -5.15
CA TYR A 158 4.73 7.31 -4.68
C TYR A 158 5.33 8.63 -4.23
N VAL A 159 5.10 9.72 -4.97
CA VAL A 159 5.57 11.06 -4.57
C VAL A 159 4.91 11.49 -3.26
N VAL A 160 3.59 11.33 -3.13
CA VAL A 160 2.86 11.67 -1.91
C VAL A 160 3.33 10.81 -0.72
N SER A 161 3.62 9.54 -0.93
CA SER A 161 4.21 8.64 0.09
C SER A 161 5.55 9.17 0.61
N ILE A 162 6.43 9.62 -0.28
CA ILE A 162 7.74 10.18 0.10
C ILE A 162 7.55 11.44 0.95
N VAL A 163 6.68 12.35 0.51
CA VAL A 163 6.35 13.58 1.24
C VAL A 163 5.80 13.27 2.62
N LEU A 164 4.82 12.36 2.72
CA LEU A 164 4.25 11.92 4.01
C LEU A 164 5.28 11.23 4.91
N GLY A 165 6.19 10.45 4.34
CA GLY A 165 7.30 9.83 5.07
C GLY A 165 8.26 10.85 5.68
N ILE A 166 8.63 11.88 4.91
CA ILE A 166 9.49 12.98 5.39
C ILE A 166 8.77 13.80 6.47
N ILE A 167 7.48 14.12 6.28
CA ILE A 167 6.67 14.82 7.29
C ILE A 167 6.61 13.99 8.59
N THR A 168 6.45 12.67 8.47
CA THR A 168 6.39 11.77 9.63
C THR A 168 7.75 11.68 10.36
N LEU A 169 8.86 11.73 9.64
CA LEU A 169 10.22 11.77 10.21
C LEU A 169 10.51 13.10 10.90
N LEU A 170 9.99 14.21 10.35
CA LEU A 170 10.27 15.57 10.77
C LEU A 170 8.96 16.28 11.15
N PRO A 171 8.32 15.90 12.28
CA PRO A 171 7.03 16.46 12.69
C PRO A 171 7.06 17.97 12.96
N GLY A 172 8.26 18.57 13.07
CA GLY A 172 8.43 20.02 13.27
C GLY A 172 8.40 20.87 11.99
N ILE A 173 8.31 20.26 10.80
CA ILE A 173 8.40 21.02 9.52
C ILE A 173 7.04 21.42 8.96
N THR A 174 5.96 20.73 9.30
CA THR A 174 4.66 20.88 8.62
C THR A 174 3.50 20.94 9.60
N THR A 175 2.50 21.77 9.31
CA THR A 175 1.25 21.89 10.08
C THR A 175 0.35 20.68 9.85
N ASP A 176 -0.33 20.18 10.88
CA ASP A 176 -1.13 18.95 10.78
C ASP A 176 -2.25 19.04 9.73
N THR A 177 -2.72 20.25 9.40
CA THR A 177 -3.68 20.51 8.32
C THR A 177 -3.13 20.13 6.94
N VAL A 178 -1.86 20.44 6.68
CA VAL A 178 -1.21 20.11 5.41
C VAL A 178 -1.03 18.59 5.31
N THR A 179 -0.64 17.94 6.41
CA THR A 179 -0.57 16.47 6.50
C THR A 179 -1.92 15.81 6.23
N ALA A 180 -3.00 16.35 6.78
CA ALA A 180 -4.36 15.86 6.53
C ALA A 180 -4.74 15.93 5.04
N VAL A 181 -4.44 17.04 4.36
CA VAL A 181 -4.68 17.19 2.92
C VAL A 181 -3.90 16.16 2.13
N PHE A 182 -2.61 15.97 2.42
CA PHE A 182 -1.79 14.94 1.75
C PHE A 182 -2.32 13.53 2.01
N LEU A 183 -2.79 13.21 3.21
CA LEU A 183 -3.41 11.91 3.52
C LEU A 183 -4.69 11.66 2.75
N VAL A 184 -5.56 12.67 2.59
CA VAL A 184 -6.76 12.55 1.78
C VAL A 184 -6.40 12.33 0.30
N ILE A 185 -5.46 13.11 -0.23
CA ILE A 185 -4.95 12.93 -1.61
C ILE A 185 -4.37 11.52 -1.77
N TYR A 186 -3.60 11.04 -0.81
CA TYR A 186 -3.01 9.71 -0.80
C TYR A 186 -4.09 8.62 -0.83
N GLY A 187 -5.10 8.73 0.03
CA GLY A 187 -6.24 7.81 0.08
C GLY A 187 -7.01 7.77 -1.24
N VAL A 188 -7.37 8.94 -1.80
CA VAL A 188 -8.02 9.05 -3.12
C VAL A 188 -7.14 8.44 -4.22
N GLY A 189 -5.82 8.61 -4.14
CA GLY A 189 -4.85 7.99 -5.03
C GLY A 189 -4.95 6.47 -5.04
N PHE A 190 -5.07 5.81 -3.89
CA PHE A 190 -5.26 4.35 -3.82
C PHE A 190 -6.59 3.87 -4.39
N PHE A 191 -7.67 4.62 -4.19
CA PHE A 191 -8.95 4.29 -4.83
C PHE A 191 -8.85 4.38 -6.35
N TYR A 192 -8.21 5.45 -6.85
CA TYR A 192 -8.00 5.63 -8.28
C TYR A 192 -7.08 4.53 -8.87
N LEU A 193 -6.05 4.15 -8.12
CA LEU A 193 -5.15 3.04 -8.47
C LEU A 193 -5.92 1.71 -8.55
N SER A 194 -6.70 1.40 -7.52
CA SER A 194 -7.55 0.20 -7.44
C SER A 194 -8.52 0.10 -8.62
N TRP A 195 -9.19 1.21 -8.93
CA TRP A 195 -10.10 1.30 -10.08
C TRP A 195 -9.36 1.09 -11.41
N SER A 196 -8.19 1.69 -11.56
CA SER A 196 -7.37 1.57 -12.77
C SER A 196 -6.86 0.14 -12.97
N ILE A 197 -6.46 -0.56 -11.90
CA ILE A 197 -6.04 -1.97 -11.95
C ILE A 197 -7.21 -2.86 -12.38
N GLN A 198 -8.41 -2.69 -11.81
CA GLN A 198 -9.59 -3.45 -12.22
C GLN A 198 -9.95 -3.20 -13.70
N LYS A 199 -9.88 -1.94 -14.13
CA LYS A 199 -10.16 -1.57 -15.53
C LYS A 199 -9.13 -2.18 -16.49
N ALA A 200 -7.85 -2.15 -16.13
CA ALA A 200 -6.78 -2.75 -16.92
C ALA A 200 -6.91 -4.28 -17.02
N GLY A 201 -7.22 -4.96 -15.90
CA GLY A 201 -7.44 -6.41 -15.87
C GLY A 201 -8.64 -6.86 -16.71
N ARG A 202 -9.67 -6.01 -16.88
CA ARG A 202 -10.79 -6.29 -17.78
C ARG A 202 -10.49 -6.04 -19.26
N LEU A 203 -9.57 -5.13 -19.59
CA LEU A 203 -9.24 -4.78 -20.98
C LEU A 203 -8.16 -5.69 -21.60
N TYR A 204 -7.27 -6.25 -20.78
CA TYR A 204 -6.20 -7.15 -21.22
C TYR A 204 -6.29 -8.49 -20.48
N PRO A 205 -7.16 -9.42 -20.91
CA PRO A 205 -7.13 -10.79 -20.40
C PRO A 205 -5.80 -11.45 -20.77
N PRO A 206 -5.22 -12.31 -19.90
CA PRO A 206 -3.88 -12.89 -20.05
C PRO A 206 -3.72 -13.92 -21.20
N GLY A 207 -4.50 -13.80 -22.28
CA GLY A 207 -4.55 -14.73 -23.41
C GLY A 207 -3.93 -14.23 -24.72
N GLU A 208 -3.30 -13.05 -24.76
CA GLU A 208 -2.73 -12.49 -26.01
C GLU A 208 -1.21 -12.23 -25.95
N ALA A 209 -0.47 -13.01 -25.16
CA ALA A 209 0.95 -13.16 -25.38
C ALA A 209 1.17 -14.51 -26.07
N GLU A 210 1.27 -14.45 -27.40
CA GLU A 210 1.66 -15.55 -28.31
C GLU A 210 2.88 -16.36 -27.81
#